data_AF-A0A7S4M885-F1
#
_entry.id   AF-A0A7S4M885-F1
#
_cell.length_a   1.000
_cell.length_b   1.000
_cell.length_c   1.000
_cell.angle_alpha   90.00
_cell.angle_beta   90.00
_cell.angle_gamma   90.00
#
_symmetry.space_group_name_H-M   'P 1'
#
loop_
_entity.id
_entity.type
_entity.pdbx_description
1 polymer ?
#
loop_
_entity_poly.entity_id
_entity_poly.type
_entity_poly.pdbx_seq_one_letter_code
_entity_poly.pdbx_strand_id
1 'polypeptide(L)'
;MVENRATVFFYVQADGYTIRGDMFSFKGLKLKLEPGKSYRIQMQRTVEAQRLHRTTGYGLYCNTDALFKLGIINESKNAKSIIAGQDSVQCASYKGKLWFFWGDTTSWEYPIMKNGFRSVCAYAEKTSITQSRPIRYTYLMNEDQSFTRAAVDPANLFHEMKDITDFDIATIWISGVTTVCDKNEKETMVAHGFARLRDSGEQYIVGALVWNDECQIFHWEKTLHSNLLHRENVNVSFQDIWQATNGAVTCKDSGNVYFCTPFPLVTVPSSLDSWCDALHYSFTPSVR
;
A
#
# COMPACT_ATOMS: atom_id res chain seq x y z
N MET A 1 -41.65 -17.50 -22.83
CA MET A 1 -40.57 -17.34 -21.82
C MET A 1 -40.44 -18.68 -21.11
N VAL A 2 -39.39 -19.46 -21.40
CA VAL A 2 -39.15 -20.73 -20.70
C VAL A 2 -38.63 -20.39 -19.30
N GLU A 3 -39.44 -20.59 -18.27
CA GLU A 3 -39.01 -20.45 -16.87
C GLU A 3 -38.00 -21.56 -16.57
N ASN A 4 -36.71 -21.23 -16.65
CA ASN A 4 -35.65 -22.18 -16.38
C ASN A 4 -35.55 -22.41 -14.85
N ARG A 5 -36.36 -23.33 -14.31
CA ARG A 5 -36.42 -23.72 -12.89
C ARG A 5 -35.31 -24.69 -12.49
N ALA A 6 -34.15 -24.62 -13.15
CA ALA A 6 -33.07 -25.57 -12.95
C ALA A 6 -32.49 -25.43 -11.54
N THR A 7 -32.24 -26.57 -10.90
CA THR A 7 -31.40 -26.62 -9.69
C THR A 7 -29.95 -26.76 -10.13
N VAL A 8 -29.13 -25.80 -9.75
CA VAL A 8 -27.72 -25.73 -10.14
C VAL A 8 -26.86 -25.85 -8.88
N PHE A 9 -25.79 -26.63 -8.97
CA PHE A 9 -24.79 -26.72 -7.91
C PHE A 9 -23.74 -25.62 -8.08
N PHE A 10 -23.49 -24.86 -7.03
CA PHE A 10 -22.48 -23.82 -6.99
C PHE A 10 -21.37 -24.20 -6.03
N TYR A 11 -20.12 -24.17 -6.51
CA TYR A 11 -18.96 -24.14 -5.62
C TYR A 11 -18.89 -22.76 -4.95
N VAL A 12 -18.55 -22.76 -3.66
CA VAL A 12 -18.42 -21.52 -2.87
C VAL A 12 -17.02 -21.46 -2.30
N GLN A 13 -16.30 -20.40 -2.65
CA GLN A 13 -14.95 -20.14 -2.17
C GLN A 13 -14.84 -18.68 -1.71
N ALA A 14 -14.21 -18.48 -0.57
CA ALA A 14 -13.85 -17.17 -0.05
C ALA A 14 -12.64 -17.29 0.88
N ASP A 15 -11.72 -16.32 0.84
CA ASP A 15 -10.56 -16.32 1.72
C ASP A 15 -11.00 -16.13 3.18
N GLY A 16 -10.55 -17.00 4.08
CA GLY A 16 -10.87 -16.93 5.50
C GLY A 16 -12.30 -17.38 5.88
N TYR A 17 -13.06 -17.91 4.93
CA TYR A 17 -14.39 -18.48 5.17
C TYR A 17 -14.56 -19.81 4.46
N THR A 18 -15.37 -20.69 5.03
CA THR A 18 -15.63 -22.01 4.47
C THR A 18 -17.09 -22.42 4.64
N ILE A 19 -17.55 -23.31 3.78
CA ILE A 19 -18.81 -24.03 3.94
C ILE A 19 -18.48 -25.49 4.21
N ARG A 20 -19.31 -26.15 5.03
CA ARG A 20 -19.19 -27.58 5.27
C ARG A 20 -19.32 -28.34 3.95
N GLY A 21 -18.35 -29.20 3.66
CA GLY A 21 -18.43 -30.10 2.51
C GLY A 21 -19.52 -31.15 2.69
N ASP A 22 -20.06 -31.64 1.58
CA ASP A 22 -20.94 -32.81 1.59
C ASP A 22 -20.17 -34.12 1.83
N MET A 23 -20.84 -35.27 1.69
CA MET A 23 -20.23 -36.61 1.85
C MET A 23 -19.04 -36.86 0.90
N PHE A 24 -18.97 -36.14 -0.22
CA PHE A 24 -17.88 -36.20 -1.21
C PHE A 24 -16.89 -35.04 -1.07
N SER A 25 -16.98 -34.27 0.01
CA SER A 25 -16.17 -33.07 0.28
C SER A 25 -16.39 -31.91 -0.69
N PHE A 26 -17.49 -31.89 -1.46
CA PHE A 26 -17.80 -30.73 -2.31
C PHE A 26 -18.24 -29.55 -1.44
N LYS A 27 -17.48 -28.45 -1.51
CA LYS A 27 -17.76 -27.21 -0.77
C LYS A 27 -18.68 -26.30 -1.58
N GLY A 28 -19.97 -26.61 -1.54
CA GLY A 28 -20.97 -25.90 -2.34
C GLY A 28 -22.40 -26.17 -1.89
N LEU A 29 -23.36 -25.64 -2.64
CA LEU A 29 -24.78 -25.86 -2.39
C LEU A 29 -25.58 -25.88 -3.69
N LYS A 30 -26.69 -26.62 -3.65
CA LYS A 30 -27.69 -26.64 -4.72
C LYS A 30 -28.64 -25.48 -4.52
N LEU A 31 -28.77 -24.63 -5.54
CA LEU A 31 -29.71 -23.51 -5.55
C LEU A 31 -30.72 -23.73 -6.66
N LYS A 32 -32.02 -23.61 -6.32
CA LYS A 32 -33.09 -23.61 -7.30
C LYS A 32 -33.21 -22.20 -7.89
N LEU A 33 -32.83 -22.01 -9.14
CA LEU A 33 -32.81 -20.66 -9.71
C LEU A 33 -34.24 -20.18 -10.00
N GLU A 34 -34.57 -18.99 -9.48
CA GLU A 34 -35.85 -18.31 -9.69
C GLU A 34 -35.55 -16.84 -10.04
N PRO A 35 -36.12 -16.28 -11.13
CA PRO A 35 -35.84 -14.90 -11.53
C PRO A 35 -36.06 -13.90 -10.39
N GLY A 36 -35.07 -13.04 -10.15
CA GLY A 36 -35.13 -12.00 -9.11
C GLY A 36 -34.95 -12.49 -7.67
N LYS A 37 -34.80 -13.80 -7.43
CA LYS A 37 -34.62 -14.35 -6.08
C LYS A 37 -33.17 -14.21 -5.61
N SER A 38 -33.00 -13.73 -4.38
CA SER A 38 -31.71 -13.67 -3.70
C SER A 38 -31.56 -14.82 -2.72
N TYR A 39 -30.36 -15.42 -2.69
CA TYR A 39 -29.98 -16.48 -1.75
C TYR A 39 -28.92 -15.96 -0.80
N ARG A 40 -29.11 -16.17 0.50
CA ARG A 40 -28.10 -15.87 1.52
C ARG A 40 -27.36 -17.14 1.91
N ILE A 41 -26.06 -17.16 1.66
CA ILE A 41 -25.19 -18.28 2.02
C ILE A 41 -24.50 -17.94 3.33
N GLN A 42 -24.75 -18.73 4.37
CA GLN A 42 -24.01 -18.61 5.64
C GLN A 42 -22.72 -19.44 5.54
N MET A 43 -21.60 -18.84 5.93
CA MET A 43 -20.28 -19.46 5.90
C MET A 43 -19.63 -19.38 7.29
N GLN A 44 -18.81 -20.38 7.61
CA GLN A 44 -18.01 -20.40 8.82
C GLN A 44 -16.69 -19.66 8.58
N ARG A 45 -16.38 -18.69 9.42
CA ARG A 45 -15.08 -18.01 9.40
C ARG A 45 -13.99 -18.96 9.93
N THR A 46 -12.85 -19.02 9.25
CA THR A 46 -11.72 -19.91 9.56
C THR A 46 -10.49 -19.17 10.09
N VAL A 47 -10.55 -17.84 10.16
CA VAL A 47 -9.47 -16.97 10.65
C VAL A 47 -10.06 -15.94 11.62
N GLU A 48 -9.29 -15.45 12.59
CA GLU A 48 -9.80 -14.45 13.55
C GLU A 48 -10.19 -13.13 12.87
N ALA A 49 -9.47 -12.76 11.81
CA ALA A 49 -9.72 -11.53 11.06
C ALA A 49 -11.06 -11.59 10.29
N GLN A 50 -11.88 -10.56 10.44
CA GLN A 50 -13.06 -10.37 9.60
C GLN A 50 -12.69 -9.58 8.35
N ARG A 51 -13.09 -10.09 7.17
CA ARG A 51 -13.01 -9.31 5.94
C ARG A 51 -14.15 -8.30 5.88
N LEU A 52 -13.82 -7.01 5.82
CA LEU A 52 -14.82 -5.94 5.76
C LEU A 52 -15.18 -5.59 4.32
N HIS A 53 -14.22 -5.09 3.55
CA HIS A 53 -14.45 -4.62 2.19
C HIS A 53 -13.19 -4.80 1.32
N ARG A 54 -13.40 -4.91 0.01
CA ARG A 54 -12.34 -4.72 -0.98
C ARG A 54 -12.05 -3.22 -1.09
N THR A 55 -10.78 -2.84 -1.06
CA THR A 55 -10.34 -1.44 -1.13
C THR A 55 -9.78 -1.07 -2.51
N THR A 56 -9.12 -1.99 -3.19
CA THR A 56 -8.54 -1.79 -4.52
C THR A 56 -8.89 -2.96 -5.45
N GLY A 57 -8.59 -2.81 -6.74
CA GLY A 57 -8.64 -3.89 -7.72
C GLY A 57 -9.89 -3.93 -8.60
N TYR A 58 -9.83 -4.72 -9.68
CA TYR A 58 -10.91 -4.83 -10.64
C TYR A 58 -12.25 -5.19 -10.01
N GLY A 59 -13.33 -4.61 -10.54
CA GLY A 59 -14.70 -4.85 -10.09
C GLY A 59 -14.98 -4.21 -8.74
N LEU A 60 -14.16 -3.23 -8.33
CA LEU A 60 -14.36 -2.48 -7.09
C LEU A 60 -15.80 -1.92 -7.07
N TYR A 61 -16.56 -2.36 -6.08
CA TYR A 61 -17.97 -2.03 -5.86
C TYR A 61 -18.98 -2.60 -6.88
N CYS A 62 -18.57 -3.19 -8.01
CA CYS A 62 -19.50 -3.75 -9.01
C CYS A 62 -20.48 -4.76 -8.43
N ASN A 63 -19.98 -5.77 -7.73
CA ASN A 63 -20.85 -6.80 -7.16
C ASN A 63 -21.70 -6.24 -6.01
N THR A 64 -21.12 -5.38 -5.18
CA THR A 64 -21.84 -4.73 -4.08
C THR A 64 -22.98 -3.86 -4.60
N ASP A 65 -22.73 -3.05 -5.61
CA ASP A 65 -23.71 -2.14 -6.17
C ASP A 65 -24.80 -2.91 -6.94
N ALA A 66 -24.42 -3.94 -7.69
CA ALA A 66 -25.38 -4.81 -8.37
C ALA A 66 -26.30 -5.55 -7.38
N LEU A 67 -25.77 -6.02 -6.24
CA LEU A 67 -26.54 -6.78 -5.24
C LEU A 67 -27.39 -5.88 -4.33
N PHE A 68 -26.85 -4.74 -3.91
CA PHE A 68 -27.47 -3.90 -2.88
C PHE A 68 -28.04 -2.58 -3.41
N LYS A 69 -27.82 -2.26 -4.69
CA LYS A 69 -28.30 -1.03 -5.36
C LYS A 69 -27.94 0.24 -4.57
N LEU A 70 -26.72 0.30 -4.05
CA LEU A 70 -26.30 1.37 -3.13
C LEU A 70 -25.89 2.66 -3.85
N GLY A 71 -25.79 2.65 -5.19
CA GLY A 71 -25.29 3.77 -5.98
C GLY A 71 -23.80 4.09 -5.77
N ILE A 72 -23.04 3.19 -5.14
CA ILE A 72 -21.65 3.46 -4.70
C ILE A 72 -20.74 3.70 -5.91
N ILE A 73 -21.00 3.02 -7.03
CA ILE A 73 -20.23 3.21 -8.26
C ILE A 73 -20.40 4.63 -8.78
N ASN A 74 -21.62 5.16 -8.78
CA ASN A 74 -21.92 6.49 -9.30
C ASN A 74 -21.33 7.60 -8.41
N GLU A 75 -21.19 7.34 -7.11
CA GLU A 75 -20.59 8.29 -6.16
C GLU A 75 -19.06 8.24 -6.14
N SER A 76 -18.45 7.15 -6.60
CA SER A 76 -17.01 6.97 -6.57
C SER A 76 -16.36 7.60 -7.81
N LYS A 77 -15.62 8.70 -7.62
CA LYS A 77 -14.72 9.25 -8.67
C LYS A 77 -13.72 8.20 -9.17
N ASN A 78 -13.42 7.18 -8.36
CA ASN A 78 -12.51 6.08 -8.69
C ASN A 78 -13.16 4.94 -9.48
N ALA A 79 -14.49 4.90 -9.64
CA ALA A 79 -15.13 3.84 -10.44
C ALA A 79 -14.76 3.92 -11.93
N LYS A 80 -14.18 5.05 -12.35
CA LYS A 80 -13.57 5.25 -13.68
C LYS A 80 -12.07 4.96 -13.71
N SER A 81 -11.44 4.54 -12.60
CA SER A 81 -9.99 4.41 -12.57
C SER A 81 -9.56 3.22 -13.44
N ILE A 82 -8.51 3.45 -14.24
CA ILE A 82 -7.87 2.39 -15.01
C ILE A 82 -7.05 1.43 -14.12
N ILE A 83 -7.08 1.61 -12.79
CA ILE A 83 -6.34 0.81 -11.82
C ILE A 83 -7.07 -0.51 -11.58
N ALA A 84 -6.42 -1.61 -11.93
CA ALA A 84 -6.97 -2.96 -11.85
C ALA A 84 -6.49 -3.75 -10.63
N GLY A 85 -5.47 -3.26 -9.91
CA GLY A 85 -4.91 -3.93 -8.72
C GLY A 85 -3.76 -3.13 -8.11
N GLN A 86 -3.57 -3.27 -6.79
CA GLN A 86 -2.50 -2.62 -6.05
C GLN A 86 -2.08 -3.48 -4.86
N ASP A 87 -0.79 -3.46 -4.52
CA ASP A 87 -0.25 -4.17 -3.37
C ASP A 87 0.61 -3.28 -2.45
N SER A 88 1.21 -3.90 -1.43
CA SER A 88 2.24 -3.29 -0.58
C SER A 88 1.83 -1.98 0.07
N VAL A 89 0.57 -1.91 0.54
CA VAL A 89 0.00 -0.68 1.07
C VAL A 89 0.78 -0.18 2.29
N GLN A 90 1.17 1.10 2.24
CA GLN A 90 1.65 1.88 3.37
C GLN A 90 0.58 2.91 3.72
N CYS A 91 0.39 3.21 5.01
CA CYS A 91 -0.63 4.15 5.45
C CYS A 91 -0.13 5.02 6.60
N ALA A 92 -0.40 6.32 6.50
CA ALA A 92 -0.12 7.27 7.57
C ALA A 92 -1.29 8.23 7.77
N SER A 93 -1.54 8.57 9.02
CA SER A 93 -2.40 9.68 9.39
C SER A 93 -1.60 10.97 9.28
N TYR A 94 -2.03 11.91 8.44
CA TYR A 94 -1.33 13.19 8.29
C TYR A 94 -2.31 14.32 7.96
N LYS A 95 -2.26 15.41 8.73
CA LYS A 95 -3.09 16.62 8.56
C LYS A 95 -4.58 16.34 8.38
N GLY A 96 -5.15 15.53 9.27
CA GLY A 96 -6.58 15.19 9.29
C GLY A 96 -7.02 14.12 8.27
N LYS A 97 -6.13 13.70 7.37
CA LYS A 97 -6.39 12.67 6.35
C LYS A 97 -5.69 11.37 6.69
N LEU A 98 -6.15 10.29 6.06
CA LEU A 98 -5.39 9.05 5.95
C LEU A 98 -4.84 8.96 4.54
N TRP A 99 -3.51 8.93 4.46
CA TRP A 99 -2.78 8.76 3.22
C TRP A 99 -2.47 7.29 3.02
N PHE A 100 -2.54 6.87 1.76
CA PHE A 100 -2.30 5.52 1.31
C PHE A 100 -1.32 5.56 0.16
N PHE A 101 -0.31 4.72 0.25
CA PHE A 101 0.71 4.56 -0.77
C PHE A 101 0.76 3.10 -1.17
N TRP A 102 0.91 2.83 -2.46
CA TRP A 102 1.01 1.47 -2.98
C TRP A 102 2.24 1.35 -3.87
N GLY A 103 2.88 0.19 -3.82
CA GLY A 103 3.96 -0.16 -4.73
C GLY A 103 3.40 -0.54 -6.08
N ASP A 104 3.44 -1.84 -6.38
CA ASP A 104 3.05 -2.34 -7.68
C ASP A 104 1.57 -2.05 -7.94
N THR A 105 1.31 -1.34 -9.04
CA THR A 105 -0.02 -0.87 -9.41
C THR A 105 -0.33 -1.33 -10.83
N THR A 106 -1.26 -2.27 -10.95
CA THR A 106 -1.73 -2.82 -12.22
C THR A 106 -2.78 -1.89 -12.83
N SER A 107 -2.74 -1.75 -14.15
CA SER A 107 -3.78 -1.07 -14.91
C SER A 107 -4.36 -1.98 -15.99
N TRP A 108 -5.45 -1.56 -16.63
CA TRP A 108 -6.01 -2.27 -17.79
C TRP A 108 -5.09 -2.31 -19.00
N GLU A 109 -4.27 -1.26 -19.17
CA GLU A 109 -3.41 -1.12 -20.33
C GLU A 109 -2.06 -1.82 -20.15
N TYR A 110 -1.62 -1.96 -18.90
CA TYR A 110 -0.32 -2.54 -18.59
C TYR A 110 -0.29 -3.22 -17.22
N PRO A 111 0.32 -4.42 -17.10
CA PRO A 111 0.22 -5.26 -15.91
C PRO A 111 0.91 -4.68 -14.66
N ILE A 112 1.86 -3.74 -14.79
CA ILE A 112 2.62 -3.21 -13.64
C ILE A 112 3.13 -1.76 -13.84
N MET A 113 2.82 -0.87 -12.88
CA MET A 113 3.39 0.48 -12.68
C MET A 113 3.63 1.33 -13.95
N LYS A 114 2.56 1.80 -14.59
CA LYS A 114 2.61 2.72 -15.76
C LYS A 114 3.24 4.10 -15.46
N ASN A 115 3.52 4.43 -14.19
CA ASN A 115 3.91 5.77 -13.72
C ASN A 115 5.43 5.92 -13.50
N GLY A 116 6.25 5.36 -14.39
CA GLY A 116 7.71 5.38 -14.24
C GLY A 116 8.20 4.48 -13.11
N PHE A 117 7.42 3.46 -12.74
CA PHE A 117 7.78 2.50 -11.69
C PHE A 117 8.07 3.17 -10.35
N ARG A 118 7.29 4.16 -9.97
CA ARG A 118 7.36 4.78 -8.64
C ARG A 118 6.06 4.49 -7.92
N SER A 119 6.09 4.37 -6.61
CA SER A 119 4.86 4.12 -5.85
C SER A 119 3.79 5.20 -6.13
N VAL A 120 2.51 4.84 -5.97
CA VAL A 120 1.36 5.74 -6.21
C VAL A 120 0.72 6.13 -4.89
N CYS A 121 -0.13 7.16 -4.90
CA CYS A 121 -0.78 7.62 -3.66
C CYS A 121 -2.24 8.03 -3.85
N ALA A 122 -2.98 7.89 -2.75
CA ALA A 122 -4.30 8.45 -2.57
C ALA A 122 -4.49 8.86 -1.10
N TYR A 123 -5.54 9.61 -0.83
CA TYR A 123 -5.97 9.88 0.54
C TYR A 123 -7.46 9.64 0.72
N ALA A 124 -7.87 9.44 1.97
CA ALA A 124 -9.26 9.45 2.38
C ALA A 124 -9.45 10.35 3.59
N GLU A 125 -10.62 10.97 3.70
CA GLU A 125 -11.01 11.67 4.92
C GLU A 125 -11.18 10.65 6.04
N LYS A 126 -10.57 10.89 7.21
CA LYS A 126 -10.65 9.96 8.35
C LYS A 126 -12.10 9.62 8.73
N THR A 127 -12.97 10.62 8.66
CA THR A 127 -14.40 10.53 8.97
C THR A 127 -15.18 9.65 7.97
N SER A 128 -14.61 9.39 6.79
CA SER A 128 -15.26 8.55 5.77
C SER A 128 -15.06 7.05 5.99
N ILE A 129 -14.14 6.65 6.88
CA ILE A 129 -13.83 5.25 7.13
C ILE A 129 -14.80 4.69 8.16
N THR A 130 -15.61 3.72 7.72
CA THR A 130 -16.56 3.00 8.57
C THR A 130 -16.48 1.51 8.26
N GLN A 131 -16.85 0.65 9.21
CA GLN A 131 -16.88 -0.79 8.94
C GLN A 131 -17.93 -1.18 7.90
N SER A 132 -18.98 -0.36 7.75
CA SER A 132 -20.14 -0.66 6.90
C SER A 132 -20.04 -0.10 5.49
N ARG A 133 -19.07 0.78 5.22
CA ARG A 133 -18.85 1.38 3.89
C ARG A 133 -17.40 1.26 3.48
N PRO A 134 -17.14 0.99 2.18
CA PRO A 134 -15.77 0.91 1.71
C PRO A 134 -15.07 2.27 1.74
N ILE A 135 -13.74 2.24 1.83
CA ILE A 135 -12.91 3.44 1.84
C ILE A 135 -13.02 4.16 0.49
N ARG A 136 -13.31 5.46 0.56
CA ARG A 136 -13.36 6.33 -0.63
C ARG A 136 -12.03 7.04 -0.81
N TYR A 137 -11.18 6.48 -1.66
CA TYR A 137 -9.92 7.11 -2.01
C TYR A 137 -10.11 8.34 -2.88
N THR A 138 -9.20 9.29 -2.76
CA THR A 138 -8.99 10.38 -3.72
C THR A 138 -7.56 10.22 -4.21
N TYR A 139 -7.41 9.68 -5.42
CA TYR A 139 -6.10 9.50 -6.05
C TYR A 139 -5.52 10.84 -6.49
N LEU A 140 -4.20 10.97 -6.40
CA LEU A 140 -3.50 12.05 -7.06
C LEU A 140 -3.25 11.63 -8.51
N MET A 141 -3.94 12.28 -9.44
CA MET A 141 -3.88 11.96 -10.87
C MET A 141 -2.73 12.70 -11.55
N ASN A 142 -2.24 12.16 -12.67
CA ASN A 142 -1.38 12.87 -13.60
C ASN A 142 -2.16 14.00 -14.32
N GLU A 143 -1.44 14.87 -15.03
CA GLU A 143 -2.01 16.08 -15.63
C GLU A 143 -3.14 15.79 -16.64
N ASP A 144 -2.95 14.76 -17.47
CA ASP A 144 -3.95 14.31 -18.46
C ASP A 144 -5.09 13.48 -17.85
N GLN A 145 -5.08 13.26 -16.53
CA GLN A 145 -6.05 12.46 -15.77
C GLN A 145 -6.15 11.00 -16.23
N SER A 146 -5.19 10.50 -17.02
CA SER A 146 -5.22 9.13 -17.53
C SER A 146 -4.84 8.11 -16.47
N PHE A 147 -4.03 8.47 -15.47
CA PHE A 147 -3.59 7.56 -14.42
C PHE A 147 -3.26 8.27 -13.10
N THR A 148 -2.99 7.50 -12.05
CA THR A 148 -2.40 8.04 -10.82
C THR A 148 -0.94 8.45 -11.09
N ARG A 149 -0.54 9.63 -10.61
CA ARG A 149 0.84 10.09 -10.75
C ARG A 149 1.78 9.37 -9.78
N ALA A 150 3.08 9.47 -10.03
CA ALA A 150 4.12 9.03 -9.10
C ALA A 150 4.04 9.79 -7.77
N ALA A 151 4.26 9.08 -6.66
CA ALA A 151 4.31 9.63 -5.32
C ALA A 151 5.73 10.05 -4.90
N VAL A 152 6.75 9.78 -5.72
CA VAL A 152 8.15 10.08 -5.42
C VAL A 152 8.82 10.85 -6.56
N ASP A 153 9.51 11.93 -6.19
CA ASP A 153 10.43 12.70 -7.00
C ASP A 153 11.88 12.43 -6.56
N PRO A 154 12.69 11.73 -7.38
CA PRO A 154 14.07 11.38 -7.08
C PRO A 154 15.08 12.45 -7.53
N ALA A 155 14.70 13.69 -7.87
CA ALA A 155 15.63 14.70 -8.37
C ALA A 155 16.93 14.82 -7.53
N ASN A 156 16.81 14.87 -6.21
CA ASN A 156 17.96 14.95 -5.30
C ASN A 156 18.81 13.67 -5.25
N LEU A 157 18.24 12.49 -5.52
CA LEU A 157 19.01 11.26 -5.66
C LEU A 157 20.07 11.42 -6.76
N PHE A 158 19.68 11.98 -7.90
CA PHE A 158 20.58 12.22 -9.03
C PHE A 158 21.60 13.33 -8.76
N HIS A 159 21.26 14.30 -7.89
CA HIS A 159 22.22 15.29 -7.42
C HIS A 159 23.30 14.68 -6.51
N GLU A 160 22.93 13.78 -5.60
CA GLU A 160 23.89 13.08 -4.72
C GLU A 160 24.73 12.04 -5.48
N MET A 161 24.11 11.31 -6.40
CA MET A 161 24.73 10.23 -7.17
C MET A 161 24.77 10.56 -8.66
N LYS A 162 25.74 11.38 -9.04
CA LYS A 162 25.90 11.94 -10.39
C LYS A 162 26.04 10.91 -11.52
N ASP A 163 26.48 9.70 -11.19
CA ASP A 163 26.65 8.59 -12.13
C ASP A 163 25.34 7.80 -12.36
N ILE A 164 24.25 8.19 -11.69
CA ILE A 164 22.95 7.55 -11.77
C ILE A 164 21.94 8.57 -12.31
N THR A 165 21.21 8.15 -13.33
CA THR A 165 20.15 8.91 -13.96
C THR A 165 18.81 8.22 -13.80
N ASP A 166 17.73 8.88 -14.22
CA ASP A 166 16.40 8.27 -14.21
C ASP A 166 16.30 7.00 -15.07
N PHE A 167 17.13 6.90 -16.13
CA PHE A 167 17.17 5.71 -16.97
C PHE A 167 17.73 4.50 -16.26
N ASP A 168 18.61 4.70 -15.27
CA ASP A 168 19.23 3.62 -14.51
C ASP A 168 18.29 3.05 -13.44
N ILE A 169 17.23 3.77 -13.09
CA ILE A 169 16.26 3.36 -12.06
C ILE A 169 15.19 2.45 -12.68
N ALA A 170 15.10 1.22 -12.15
CA ALA A 170 14.06 0.27 -12.52
C ALA A 170 12.74 0.58 -11.80
N THR A 171 12.81 0.85 -10.50
CA THR A 171 11.63 1.15 -9.68
C THR A 171 12.02 1.83 -8.36
N ILE A 172 11.09 2.59 -7.79
CA ILE A 172 11.19 3.19 -6.45
C ILE A 172 9.95 2.79 -5.63
N TRP A 173 10.17 1.87 -4.69
CA TRP A 173 9.18 1.51 -3.69
C TRP A 173 9.32 2.38 -2.44
N ILE A 174 8.23 2.52 -1.68
CA ILE A 174 8.22 3.20 -0.38
C ILE A 174 7.84 2.23 0.71
N SER A 175 8.50 2.40 1.86
CA SER A 175 8.20 1.70 3.11
C SER A 175 8.25 2.69 4.27
N GLY A 176 7.76 2.26 5.44
CA GLY A 176 7.94 3.01 6.68
C GLY A 176 7.27 4.38 6.69
N VAL A 177 6.13 4.54 6.00
CA VAL A 177 5.45 5.83 5.92
C VAL A 177 4.89 6.21 7.29
N THR A 178 5.32 7.35 7.84
CA THR A 178 4.86 7.86 9.14
C THR A 178 4.97 9.38 9.21
N THR A 179 4.71 9.98 10.37
CA THR A 179 4.86 11.41 10.63
C THR A 179 5.87 11.68 11.73
N VAL A 180 6.81 12.59 11.49
CA VAL A 180 7.70 13.14 12.53
C VAL A 180 7.28 14.58 12.86
N CYS A 181 7.72 15.10 14.00
CA CYS A 181 7.40 16.47 14.42
C CYS A 181 8.69 17.26 14.64
N ASP A 182 8.66 18.55 14.32
CA ASP A 182 9.70 19.48 14.76
C ASP A 182 9.45 19.96 16.20
N LYS A 183 10.33 20.83 16.70
CA LYS A 183 10.22 21.44 18.04
C LYS A 183 8.98 22.33 18.23
N ASN A 184 8.33 22.73 17.14
CA ASN A 184 7.12 23.55 17.14
C ASN A 184 5.85 22.70 16.91
N GLU A 185 5.95 21.37 17.07
CA GLU A 185 4.88 20.41 16.81
C GLU A 185 4.37 20.41 15.36
N LYS A 186 5.15 20.94 14.42
CA LYS A 186 4.83 20.86 13.00
C LYS A 186 5.06 19.43 12.53
N GLU A 187 3.98 18.75 12.18
CA GLU A 187 4.02 17.42 11.59
C GLU A 187 4.59 17.49 10.15
N THR A 188 5.49 16.55 9.84
CA THR A 188 6.01 16.28 8.50
C THR A 188 5.86 14.79 8.23
N MET A 189 5.22 14.44 7.10
CA MET A 189 5.15 13.04 6.68
C MET A 189 6.45 12.61 6.01
N VAL A 190 6.94 11.43 6.38
CA VAL A 190 8.23 10.88 5.95
C VAL A 190 8.07 9.41 5.56
N ALA A 191 9.01 8.92 4.76
CA ALA A 191 9.08 7.51 4.35
C ALA A 191 10.53 7.11 4.04
N HIS A 192 10.74 5.82 3.79
CA HIS A 192 11.97 5.30 3.19
C HIS A 192 11.73 4.95 1.72
N GLY A 193 12.57 5.47 0.84
CA GLY A 193 12.58 5.18 -0.58
C GLY A 193 13.58 4.07 -0.89
N PHE A 194 13.16 3.11 -1.70
CA PHE A 194 13.92 1.95 -2.11
C PHE A 194 14.04 1.94 -3.63
N ALA A 195 15.11 2.54 -4.12
CA ALA A 195 15.40 2.60 -5.54
C ALA A 195 16.20 1.36 -5.97
N ARG A 196 15.63 0.58 -6.88
CA ARG A 196 16.30 -0.55 -7.52
C ARG A 196 16.82 -0.12 -8.88
N LEU A 197 18.05 -0.50 -9.22
CA LEU A 197 18.64 -0.21 -10.52
C LEU A 197 18.24 -1.25 -11.59
N ARG A 198 18.27 -0.84 -12.86
CA ARG A 198 18.07 -1.72 -14.03
C ARG A 198 19.25 -2.66 -14.21
N ASP A 199 18.98 -3.82 -14.79
CA ASP A 199 19.95 -4.82 -15.28
C ASP A 199 21.01 -5.29 -14.28
N SER A 200 20.84 -5.00 -13.00
CA SER A 200 21.85 -5.17 -11.97
C SER A 200 21.46 -6.16 -10.88
N GLY A 201 20.28 -6.77 -10.98
CA GLY A 201 19.76 -7.85 -10.12
C GLY A 201 19.53 -7.44 -8.67
N GLU A 202 20.60 -7.05 -7.99
CA GLU A 202 20.69 -6.77 -6.56
C GLU A 202 21.24 -5.36 -6.25
N GLN A 203 21.51 -4.47 -7.23
CA GLN A 203 21.94 -3.12 -6.90
C GLN A 203 20.76 -2.22 -6.50
N TYR A 204 20.93 -1.51 -5.39
CA TYR A 204 19.88 -0.71 -4.79
C TYR A 204 20.42 0.46 -3.98
N ILE A 205 19.52 1.41 -3.74
CA ILE A 205 19.77 2.62 -2.98
C ILE A 205 18.58 2.82 -2.05
N VAL A 206 18.87 3.11 -0.79
CA VAL A 206 17.87 3.44 0.23
C VAL A 206 18.04 4.88 0.64
N GLY A 207 16.93 5.62 0.68
CA GLY A 207 16.92 7.02 1.07
C GLY A 207 15.80 7.38 2.02
N ALA A 208 16.00 8.48 2.74
CA ALA A 208 14.96 9.18 3.46
C ALA A 208 14.16 10.04 2.48
N LEU A 209 12.84 9.91 2.54
CA LEU A 209 11.91 10.70 1.77
C LEU A 209 11.11 11.65 2.67
N VAL A 210 10.86 12.85 2.17
CA VAL A 210 10.13 13.90 2.90
C VAL A 210 8.97 14.40 2.06
N TRP A 211 7.78 14.43 2.65
CA TRP A 211 6.57 14.86 1.96
C TRP A 211 6.55 16.38 1.79
N ASN A 212 6.35 16.82 0.55
CA ASN A 212 6.08 18.22 0.22
C ASN A 212 4.57 18.46 0.16
N ASP A 213 4.07 19.33 1.03
CA ASP A 213 2.64 19.65 1.10
C ASP A 213 2.11 20.43 -0.10
N GLU A 214 2.93 21.29 -0.71
CA GLU A 214 2.55 22.16 -1.82
C GLU A 214 2.36 21.32 -3.09
N CYS A 215 3.34 20.47 -3.38
CA CYS A 215 3.34 19.62 -4.56
C CYS A 215 2.67 18.26 -4.32
N GLN A 216 2.41 17.87 -3.07
CA GLN A 216 1.85 16.58 -2.66
C GLN A 216 2.61 15.38 -3.25
N ILE A 217 3.92 15.37 -3.01
CA ILE A 217 4.86 14.35 -3.48
C ILE A 217 5.96 14.15 -2.44
N PHE A 218 6.52 12.96 -2.33
CA PHE A 218 7.75 12.73 -1.59
C PHE A 218 8.95 13.18 -2.42
N HIS A 219 9.80 14.03 -1.86
CA HIS A 219 11.14 14.24 -2.40
C HIS A 219 12.13 13.28 -1.76
N TRP A 220 13.09 12.81 -2.54
CA TRP A 220 14.29 12.20 -2.01
C TRP A 220 15.08 13.25 -1.24
N GLU A 221 15.23 13.10 0.07
CA GLU A 221 15.96 14.09 0.86
C GLU A 221 17.41 13.68 1.04
N LYS A 222 17.62 12.40 1.39
CA LYS A 222 18.96 11.92 1.74
C LYS A 222 19.16 10.46 1.40
N THR A 223 20.30 10.10 0.80
CA THR A 223 20.72 8.70 0.68
C THR A 223 21.23 8.20 2.03
N LEU A 224 20.60 7.13 2.54
CA LEU A 224 20.94 6.49 3.82
C LEU A 224 21.88 5.30 3.63
N HIS A 225 21.70 4.55 2.55
CA HIS A 225 22.51 3.38 2.23
C HIS A 225 22.51 3.10 0.73
N SER A 226 23.61 2.52 0.23
CA SER A 226 23.72 2.03 -1.14
C SER A 226 24.77 0.93 -1.20
N ASN A 227 24.46 -0.16 -1.89
CA ASN A 227 25.44 -1.23 -2.12
C ASN A 227 26.35 -0.98 -3.34
N LEU A 228 26.20 0.17 -4.02
CA LEU A 228 27.11 0.66 -5.06
C LEU A 228 28.36 1.28 -4.47
N LEU A 229 28.21 1.87 -3.29
CA LEU A 229 29.32 2.45 -2.55
C LEU A 229 30.03 1.27 -1.88
N HIS A 230 31.10 0.77 -2.52
CA HIS A 230 32.00 -0.29 -2.02
C HIS A 230 32.69 0.03 -0.67
N ARG A 231 32.12 0.89 0.16
CA ARG A 231 32.79 1.55 1.28
C ARG A 231 32.71 0.79 2.58
N GLU A 232 31.85 -0.23 2.72
CA GLU A 232 31.76 -0.97 3.97
C GLU A 232 31.62 -2.48 3.73
N ASN A 233 32.44 -3.26 4.44
CA ASN A 233 32.37 -4.74 4.51
C ASN A 233 31.11 -5.25 5.23
N VAL A 234 30.02 -4.49 5.17
CA VAL A 234 28.75 -4.79 5.83
C VAL A 234 27.77 -5.21 4.73
N ASN A 235 27.72 -6.52 4.49
CA ASN A 235 26.74 -7.13 3.60
C ASN A 235 25.35 -7.08 4.26
N VAL A 236 24.68 -5.92 4.18
CA VAL A 236 23.25 -5.81 4.48
C VAL A 236 22.49 -5.92 3.16
N SER A 237 21.52 -6.83 3.08
CA SER A 237 20.73 -6.98 1.86
C SER A 237 19.61 -5.94 1.80
N PHE A 238 19.13 -5.67 0.58
CA PHE A 238 17.93 -4.86 0.35
C PHE A 238 16.76 -5.33 1.22
N GLN A 239 16.60 -6.66 1.31
CA GLN A 239 15.50 -7.30 2.01
C GLN A 239 15.59 -7.11 3.52
N ASP A 240 16.80 -7.09 4.08
CA ASP A 240 17.03 -6.85 5.51
C ASP A 240 16.65 -5.42 5.89
N ILE A 241 17.11 -4.42 5.12
CA ILE A 241 16.75 -3.01 5.36
C ILE A 241 15.25 -2.83 5.19
N TRP A 242 14.66 -3.40 4.13
CA TRP A 242 13.22 -3.33 3.88
C TRP A 242 12.39 -3.87 5.05
N GLN A 243 12.74 -5.04 5.58
CA GLN A 243 12.04 -5.62 6.73
C GLN A 243 12.23 -4.78 7.98
N ALA A 244 13.45 -4.30 8.21
CA ALA A 244 13.84 -3.50 9.36
C ALA A 244 13.17 -2.12 9.41
N THR A 245 12.79 -1.55 8.25
CA THR A 245 12.15 -0.23 8.17
C THR A 245 10.69 -0.25 7.73
N ASN A 246 10.03 -1.42 7.75
CA ASN A 246 8.60 -1.52 7.45
C ASN A 246 7.71 -1.37 8.69
N GLY A 247 6.48 -0.88 8.48
CA GLY A 247 5.49 -0.74 9.56
C GLY A 247 5.89 0.30 10.61
N ALA A 248 6.36 1.46 10.14
CA ALA A 248 6.75 2.57 10.99
C ALA A 248 5.54 3.13 11.77
N VAL A 249 5.72 3.37 13.08
CA VAL A 249 4.72 3.95 13.97
C VAL A 249 5.39 4.99 14.84
N THR A 250 4.91 6.24 14.75
CA THR A 250 5.36 7.31 15.65
C THR A 250 4.70 7.18 17.02
N CYS A 251 5.51 7.12 18.07
CA CYS A 251 5.07 7.14 19.46
C CYS A 251 5.41 8.49 20.08
N LYS A 252 4.38 9.28 20.40
CA LYS A 252 4.56 10.61 21.01
C LYS A 252 5.15 10.52 22.42
N ASP A 253 4.77 9.49 23.19
CA ASP A 253 5.19 9.34 24.59
C ASP A 253 6.71 9.10 24.73
N SER A 254 7.30 8.33 23.81
CA SER A 254 8.75 8.07 23.83
C SER A 254 9.54 9.01 22.93
N GLY A 255 8.88 9.83 22.10
CA GLY A 255 9.54 10.69 21.12
C GLY A 255 10.27 9.92 20.01
N ASN A 256 9.89 8.68 19.74
CA ASN A 256 10.53 7.81 18.75
C ASN A 256 9.54 7.28 17.71
N VAL A 257 10.06 6.96 16.53
CA VAL A 257 9.43 6.06 15.56
C VAL A 257 9.92 4.65 15.82
N TYR A 258 9.00 3.69 15.81
CA TYR A 258 9.27 2.25 15.90
C TYR A 258 8.91 1.57 14.58
N PHE A 259 9.70 0.59 14.14
CA PHE A 259 9.40 -0.22 12.97
C PHE A 259 8.92 -1.61 13.40
N CYS A 260 7.62 -1.86 13.29
CA CYS A 260 6.95 -2.93 14.03
C CYS A 260 6.78 -4.25 13.24
N THR A 261 7.64 -4.53 12.27
CA THR A 261 7.48 -5.71 11.40
C THR A 261 8.61 -6.74 11.58
N PRO A 262 8.37 -7.90 12.25
CA PRO A 262 7.23 -8.23 13.11
C PRO A 262 7.38 -7.69 14.55
N PHE A 263 8.57 -7.20 14.93
CA PHE A 263 8.87 -6.69 16.27
C PHE A 263 9.51 -5.30 16.16
N PRO A 264 9.30 -4.40 17.15
CA PRO A 264 9.85 -3.04 17.15
C PRO A 264 11.36 -3.02 17.48
N LEU A 265 12.17 -3.71 16.66
CA LEU A 265 13.62 -3.86 16.89
C LEU A 265 14.40 -2.66 16.39
N VAL A 266 13.88 -1.90 15.44
CA VAL A 266 14.49 -0.65 14.96
C VAL A 266 13.71 0.53 15.51
N THR A 267 14.44 1.54 15.93
CA THR A 267 13.89 2.82 16.38
C THR A 267 14.71 3.99 15.86
N VAL A 268 14.09 5.15 15.73
CA VAL A 268 14.74 6.41 15.42
C VAL A 268 14.01 7.54 16.13
N PRO A 269 14.69 8.57 16.67
CA PRO A 269 14.00 9.72 17.23
C PRO A 269 13.03 10.33 16.22
N SER A 270 11.85 10.75 16.68
CA SER A 270 10.76 11.28 15.84
C SER A 270 11.02 12.73 15.40
N SER A 271 12.17 12.97 14.76
CA SER A 271 12.56 14.26 14.19
C SER A 271 13.02 14.09 12.74
N LEU A 272 12.94 15.16 11.95
CA LEU A 272 13.37 15.12 10.55
C LEU A 272 14.88 14.87 10.42
N ASP A 273 15.68 15.53 11.25
CA ASP A 273 17.14 15.38 11.29
C ASP A 273 17.53 13.93 11.60
N SER A 274 16.85 13.31 12.56
CA SER A 274 17.09 11.90 12.90
C SER A 274 16.62 10.94 11.82
N TRP A 275 15.49 11.22 11.17
CA TRP A 275 15.00 10.40 10.07
C TRP A 275 15.98 10.35 8.89
N CYS A 276 16.62 11.48 8.60
CA CYS A 276 17.53 11.64 7.45
C CYS A 276 18.98 11.24 7.74
N ASP A 277 19.30 10.74 8.94
CA ASP A 277 20.65 10.31 9.30
C ASP A 277 20.63 8.85 9.76
N ALA A 278 21.28 7.97 8.99
CA ALA A 278 21.37 6.54 9.27
C ALA A 278 22.01 6.24 10.65
N LEU A 279 22.86 7.13 11.18
CA LEU A 279 23.51 6.96 12.47
C LEU A 279 22.56 7.13 13.67
N HIS A 280 21.39 7.72 13.46
CA HIS A 280 20.38 7.86 14.52
C HIS A 280 19.43 6.65 14.65
N TYR A 281 19.54 5.66 13.75
CA TYR A 281 18.76 4.44 13.83
C TYR A 281 19.40 3.48 14.83
N SER A 282 18.62 3.06 15.82
CA SER A 282 19.04 2.13 16.87
C SER A 282 18.40 0.77 16.66
N PHE A 283 19.21 -0.29 16.68
CA PHE A 283 18.74 -1.67 16.65
C PHE A 283 18.81 -2.27 18.06
N THR A 284 17.68 -2.73 18.57
CA THR A 284 17.60 -3.52 19.79
C THR A 284 17.62 -5.00 19.39
N PRO A 285 18.71 -5.74 19.65
CA PRO A 285 18.75 -7.16 19.37
C PRO A 285 17.67 -7.88 20.18
N SER A 286 16.91 -8.76 19.53
CA SER A 286 15.99 -9.64 20.25
C SER A 286 16.81 -10.51 21.21
N VAL A 287 16.53 -10.44 22.51
CA VAL A 287 17.04 -11.42 23.48
C VAL A 287 16.52 -12.78 23.02
N ARG A 288 17.42 -13.64 22.54
CA ARG A 288 17.12 -15.04 22.24
C ARG A 288 17.13 -15.85 23.52
#